data_AF-A0A2C9UC03-F1
#
_entry.id   AF-A0A2C9UC03-F1
#
_cell.length_a   1.000
_cell.length_b   1.000
_cell.length_c   1.000
_cell.angle_alpha   90.00
_cell.angle_beta   90.00
_cell.angle_gamma   90.00
#
_symmetry.space_group_name_H-M   'P 1'
#
loop_
_entity.id
_entity.type
_entity.pdbx_description
1 polymer ?
#
loop_
_entity_poly.entity_id
_entity_poly.type
_entity_poly.pdbx_seq_one_letter_code
_entity_poly.pdbx_strand_id
1 'polypeptide(L)'
;MAAVSFNNGDAMPIISKLYCASSQVVFLVRERPHAVNGGGFVVTDCTQKVVFRVDGCGVVGAKGELILRDSDGDPLLLIRRKGGMVQALSIHRKWKGYSFDYEGSRKLVFSLKEPSSCLVRNNAIRISIEPRRSRRDGDWDFEIKGYFPGRDCSIVDNSGNIVAQIGARKEAKEVMTSNDLYHVVVKPGIDQAFVFGVIAVLDYIYGESTRC
;
A
#
# COMPACT_ATOMS: atom_id res chain seq x y z
N MET A 1 13.86 -38.61 9.23
CA MET A 1 12.88 -37.50 9.18
C MET A 1 13.25 -36.69 7.95
N ALA A 2 12.47 -36.80 6.87
CA ALA A 2 12.85 -36.28 5.56
C ALA A 2 12.84 -34.76 5.54
N ALA A 3 13.90 -34.15 5.02
CA ALA A 3 13.96 -32.74 4.69
C ALA A 3 12.92 -32.44 3.60
N VAL A 4 11.96 -31.57 3.89
CA VAL A 4 11.04 -31.05 2.87
C VAL A 4 11.83 -30.06 2.03
N SER A 5 12.13 -30.48 0.80
CA SER A 5 12.81 -29.67 -0.20
C SER A 5 11.81 -28.65 -0.77
N PHE A 6 12.02 -27.35 -0.49
CA PHE A 6 11.24 -26.27 -1.10
C PHE A 6 11.98 -25.75 -2.33
N ASN A 7 11.57 -26.17 -3.52
CA ASN A 7 11.91 -25.50 -4.78
C ASN A 7 10.63 -24.90 -5.37
N ASN A 8 10.49 -23.57 -5.29
CA ASN A 8 10.21 -22.66 -6.41
C ASN A 8 10.03 -21.24 -5.85
N GLY A 9 10.91 -20.29 -6.19
CA GLY A 9 10.71 -18.82 -6.12
C GLY A 9 9.79 -18.16 -5.07
N ASP A 10 9.62 -18.71 -3.86
CA ASP A 10 8.59 -18.27 -2.91
C ASP A 10 9.06 -16.98 -2.20
N ALA A 11 8.66 -15.84 -2.75
CA ALA A 11 8.81 -14.56 -2.08
C ALA A 11 8.08 -14.64 -0.72
N MET A 12 8.81 -14.40 0.37
CA MET A 12 8.22 -14.45 1.72
C MET A 12 7.08 -13.42 1.82
N PRO A 13 5.90 -13.79 2.34
CA PRO A 13 4.82 -12.82 2.54
C PRO A 13 5.28 -11.69 3.45
N ILE A 14 4.82 -10.47 3.16
CA ILE A 14 5.21 -9.28 3.93
C ILE A 14 4.31 -9.13 5.16
N ILE A 15 3.01 -9.38 4.99
CA ILE A 15 1.98 -9.33 6.02
C ILE A 15 1.53 -10.74 6.38
N SER A 16 1.01 -11.50 5.41
CA SER A 16 0.51 -12.86 5.64
C SER A 16 0.34 -13.65 4.34
N LYS A 17 0.68 -14.95 4.36
CA LYS A 17 0.43 -15.85 3.22
C LYS A 17 -1.06 -15.95 2.85
N LEU A 18 -1.97 -15.64 3.79
CA LEU A 18 -3.41 -15.63 3.54
C LEU A 18 -3.82 -14.64 2.43
N TYR A 19 -3.02 -13.59 2.24
CA TYR A 19 -3.25 -12.56 1.23
C TYR A 19 -2.39 -12.76 -0.02
N CYS A 20 -1.79 -13.94 -0.22
CA CYS A 20 -1.01 -14.30 -1.41
C CYS A 20 -1.80 -15.30 -2.27
N ALA A 21 -2.36 -14.83 -3.39
CA ALA A 21 -3.07 -15.71 -4.33
C ALA A 21 -2.09 -16.46 -5.24
N SER A 22 -2.41 -17.71 -5.60
CA SER A 22 -1.62 -18.51 -6.55
C SER A 22 -1.78 -18.07 -8.01
N SER A 23 -2.78 -17.25 -8.30
CA SER A 23 -3.06 -16.68 -9.62
C SER A 23 -3.18 -15.16 -9.54
N GLN A 24 -3.15 -14.51 -10.70
CA GLN A 24 -3.37 -13.07 -10.78
C GLN A 24 -4.80 -12.75 -10.29
N VAL A 25 -4.93 -11.69 -9.50
CA VAL A 25 -6.21 -11.21 -8.99
C VAL A 25 -6.45 -9.77 -9.39
N VAL A 26 -7.72 -9.40 -9.56
CA VAL A 26 -8.15 -8.05 -9.90
C VAL A 26 -9.11 -7.58 -8.83
N PHE A 27 -8.86 -6.39 -8.31
CA PHE A 27 -9.70 -5.73 -7.33
C PHE A 27 -10.27 -4.45 -7.90
N LEU A 28 -11.44 -4.07 -7.41
CA LEU A 28 -12.05 -2.77 -7.61
C LEU A 28 -11.91 -1.96 -6.32
N VAL A 29 -11.36 -0.75 -6.45
CA VAL A 29 -11.22 0.20 -5.35
C VAL A 29 -12.24 1.32 -5.52
N ARG A 30 -12.97 1.61 -4.45
CA ARG A 30 -13.94 2.70 -4.34
C ARG A 30 -13.54 3.65 -3.24
N GLU A 31 -13.21 4.88 -3.60
CA GLU A 31 -12.90 5.94 -2.65
C GLU A 31 -14.14 6.40 -1.88
N ARG A 32 -13.93 6.79 -0.62
CA ARG A 32 -14.93 7.35 0.27
C ARG A 32 -14.67 8.86 0.41
N PRO A 33 -15.66 9.72 0.15
CA PRO A 33 -15.51 11.16 0.35
C PRO A 33 -15.20 11.51 1.82
N HIS A 34 -14.36 12.52 2.05
CA HIS A 34 -14.00 12.99 3.39
C HIS A 34 -15.21 13.38 4.26
N ALA A 35 -16.25 13.96 3.63
CA ALA A 35 -17.48 14.36 4.32
C ALA A 35 -18.27 13.17 4.89
N VAL A 36 -18.01 11.94 4.43
CA VAL A 36 -18.71 10.73 4.84
C VAL A 36 -17.75 9.84 5.62
N ASN A 37 -17.93 9.80 6.94
CA ASN A 37 -17.16 8.96 7.87
C ASN A 37 -15.64 9.21 7.90
N GLY A 38 -15.14 10.34 7.39
CA GLY A 38 -13.72 10.72 7.51
C GLY A 38 -12.80 10.22 6.40
N GLY A 39 -13.35 9.68 5.30
CA GLY A 39 -12.61 9.32 4.08
C GLY A 39 -12.10 7.88 4.03
N GLY A 40 -11.06 7.65 3.22
CA GLY A 40 -10.45 6.35 2.93
C GLY A 40 -11.08 5.65 1.72
N PHE A 41 -10.89 4.33 1.58
CA PHE A 41 -11.46 3.59 0.45
C PHE A 41 -11.80 2.14 0.81
N VAL A 42 -12.61 1.51 -0.04
CA VAL A 42 -13.05 0.13 0.07
C VAL A 42 -12.54 -0.66 -1.12
N VAL A 43 -12.03 -1.86 -0.86
CA VAL A 43 -11.51 -2.77 -1.87
C VAL A 43 -12.45 -3.96 -1.99
N THR A 44 -12.85 -4.28 -3.21
CA THR A 44 -13.73 -5.41 -3.52
C THR A 44 -13.11 -6.33 -4.57
N ASP A 45 -13.45 -7.62 -4.53
CA ASP A 45 -13.11 -8.56 -5.60
C ASP A 45 -14.05 -8.43 -6.82
N CYS A 46 -13.86 -9.27 -7.83
CA CYS A 46 -14.70 -9.28 -9.02
C CYS A 46 -16.17 -9.68 -8.75
N THR A 47 -16.46 -10.28 -7.60
CA THR A 47 -17.81 -10.61 -7.14
C THR A 47 -18.46 -9.50 -6.31
N GLN A 48 -17.79 -8.35 -6.19
CA GLN A 48 -18.18 -7.20 -5.37
C GLN A 48 -18.17 -7.47 -3.86
N LYS A 49 -17.52 -8.56 -3.42
CA LYS A 49 -17.34 -8.81 -1.99
C LYS A 49 -16.21 -7.92 -1.47
N VAL A 50 -16.42 -7.28 -0.32
CA VAL A 50 -15.38 -6.49 0.35
C VAL A 50 -14.25 -7.40 0.82
N VAL A 51 -13.03 -7.08 0.42
CA VAL A 51 -11.80 -7.78 0.82
C VAL A 51 -11.00 -6.95 1.82
N PHE A 52 -10.93 -5.63 1.59
CA PHE A 52 -10.23 -4.72 2.50
C PHE A 52 -10.99 -3.41 2.67
N ARG A 53 -10.73 -2.75 3.81
CA ARG A 53 -11.12 -1.36 4.06
C ARG A 53 -9.90 -0.57 4.50
N VAL A 54 -9.71 0.60 3.92
CA VAL A 54 -8.67 1.54 4.33
C VAL A 54 -9.32 2.74 4.99
N ASP A 55 -8.98 2.97 6.24
CA ASP A 55 -9.37 4.10 7.03
C ASP A 55 -8.31 5.21 6.92
N GLY A 56 -8.74 6.36 6.40
CA GLY A 56 -7.93 7.58 6.30
C GLY A 56 -7.76 8.29 7.64
N CYS A 57 -6.94 9.33 7.68
CA CYS A 57 -6.67 10.04 8.94
C CYS A 57 -7.87 10.77 9.52
N GLY A 58 -8.88 11.12 8.70
CA GLY A 58 -10.15 11.63 9.19
C GLY A 58 -10.95 10.58 9.97
N VAL A 59 -10.91 9.31 9.53
CA VAL A 59 -11.53 8.18 10.24
C VAL A 59 -10.75 7.81 11.49
N VAL A 60 -9.41 7.77 11.38
CA VAL A 60 -8.50 7.39 12.48
C VAL A 60 -8.42 8.49 13.55
N GLY A 61 -8.68 9.74 13.17
CA GLY A 61 -8.59 10.90 14.06
C GLY A 61 -7.16 11.40 14.31
N ALA A 62 -6.18 10.94 13.53
CA ALA A 62 -4.77 11.29 13.70
C ALA A 62 -4.08 11.53 12.36
N LYS A 63 -3.62 12.76 12.13
CA LYS A 63 -2.94 13.16 10.89
C LYS A 63 -1.70 12.31 10.63
N GLY A 64 -1.62 11.73 9.44
CA GLY A 64 -0.53 10.85 9.04
C GLY A 64 -0.61 9.44 9.62
N GLU A 65 -1.75 9.05 10.21
CA GLU A 65 -2.06 7.66 10.55
C GLU A 65 -3.16 7.11 9.63
N LEU A 66 -2.99 5.86 9.21
CA LEU A 66 -3.91 5.10 8.37
C LEU A 66 -4.05 3.69 8.92
N ILE A 67 -5.19 3.05 8.71
CA ILE A 67 -5.40 1.64 9.08
C ILE A 67 -5.95 0.87 7.88
N LEU A 68 -5.29 -0.24 7.52
CA LEU A 68 -5.85 -1.25 6.62
C LEU A 68 -6.52 -2.32 7.46
N ARG A 69 -7.75 -2.68 7.11
CA ARG A 69 -8.57 -3.72 7.73
C ARG A 69 -8.96 -4.79 6.72
N ASP A 70 -9.20 -5.99 7.20
CA ASP A 70 -9.76 -7.08 6.39
C ASP A 70 -11.28 -6.94 6.15
N SER A 71 -11.88 -8.00 5.62
CA SER A 71 -13.32 -8.07 5.34
C SER A 71 -14.19 -8.03 6.60
N ASP A 72 -13.69 -8.55 7.71
CA ASP A 72 -14.39 -8.64 8.99
C ASP A 72 -14.21 -7.36 9.84
N GLY A 73 -13.24 -6.52 9.46
CA GLY A 73 -12.97 -5.22 10.08
C GLY A 73 -11.78 -5.24 11.03
N ASP A 74 -11.07 -6.36 11.12
CA ASP A 74 -9.90 -6.50 11.97
C ASP A 74 -8.70 -5.76 11.36
N PRO A 75 -7.90 -5.06 12.18
CA PRO A 75 -6.78 -4.28 11.68
C PRO A 75 -5.62 -5.18 11.25
N LEU A 76 -5.19 -5.06 9.99
CA LEU A 76 -4.05 -5.77 9.41
C LEU A 76 -2.76 -4.94 9.46
N LEU A 77 -2.89 -3.64 9.15
CA LEU A 77 -1.77 -2.71 9.13
C LEU A 77 -2.14 -1.40 9.80
N LEU A 78 -1.26 -0.94 10.68
CA LEU A 78 -1.19 0.45 11.11
C LEU A 78 -0.08 1.13 10.34
N ILE A 79 -0.38 2.19 9.60
CA ILE A 79 0.59 2.91 8.79
C ILE A 79 0.74 4.32 9.33
N ARG A 80 1.97 4.70 9.67
CA ARG A 80 2.28 5.98 10.31
C ARG A 80 3.34 6.74 9.57
N ARG A 81 3.07 8.01 9.34
CA ARG A 81 4.06 8.99 8.89
C ARG A 81 4.90 9.42 10.07
N LYS A 82 6.22 9.18 10.01
CA LYS A 82 7.13 9.72 11.03
C LYS A 82 7.32 11.21 10.79
N GLY A 83 6.78 12.04 11.68
CA GLY A 83 7.19 13.43 11.88
C GLY A 83 8.19 13.51 13.03
N GLY A 84 9.38 14.07 12.81
CA GLY A 84 10.32 14.29 13.91
C GLY A 84 9.90 15.52 14.74
N MET A 85 10.08 15.46 16.07
CA MET A 85 9.98 16.61 16.98
C MET A 85 11.02 17.72 16.69
N VAL A 86 11.91 17.51 15.71
CA VAL A 86 12.87 18.49 15.19
C VAL A 86 12.52 18.77 13.73
N GLN A 87 11.41 19.46 13.50
CA GLN A 87 10.80 19.65 12.18
C GLN A 87 11.61 20.52 11.19
N ALA A 88 12.69 21.18 11.63
CA ALA A 88 13.49 22.03 10.76
C ALA A 88 14.57 21.28 9.94
N LEU A 89 14.90 20.03 10.27
CA LEU A 89 16.08 19.34 9.70
C LEU A 89 15.80 18.01 9.00
N SER A 90 14.61 17.41 9.15
CA SER A 90 14.30 16.14 8.47
C SER A 90 13.67 16.38 7.10
N ILE A 91 14.53 16.48 6.08
CA ILE A 91 14.16 16.67 4.66
C ILE A 91 13.46 15.42 4.08
N HIS A 92 13.44 14.30 4.80
CA HIS A 92 12.93 13.01 4.32
C HIS A 92 11.71 12.56 5.12
N ARG A 93 10.52 12.83 4.58
CA ARG A 93 9.25 12.31 5.10
C ARG A 93 9.20 10.79 4.82
N LYS A 94 9.06 9.98 5.86
CA LYS A 94 9.01 8.51 5.77
C LYS A 94 7.74 7.98 6.41
N TRP A 95 7.14 6.99 5.76
CA TRP A 95 6.04 6.19 6.25
C TRP A 95 6.54 4.85 6.74
N LYS A 96 5.87 4.30 7.74
CA LYS A 96 6.15 2.99 8.33
C LYS A 96 4.85 2.21 8.46
N GLY A 97 4.82 1.01 7.90
CA GLY A 97 3.72 0.06 8.06
C GLY A 97 4.05 -0.95 9.14
N TYR A 98 3.14 -1.13 10.08
CA TYR A 98 3.26 -2.08 11.18
C TYR A 98 2.14 -3.11 11.08
N SER A 99 2.51 -4.38 11.02
CA SER A 99 1.56 -5.48 11.22
C SER A 99 1.39 -5.77 12.71
N PHE A 100 0.38 -6.55 13.03
CA PHE A 100 0.13 -7.04 14.38
C PHE A 100 0.41 -8.53 14.42
N ASP A 101 1.07 -9.00 15.49
CA ASP A 101 1.08 -10.43 15.80
C ASP A 101 -0.16 -10.83 16.63
N TYR A 102 -0.25 -12.10 16.96
CA TYR A 102 -1.38 -12.66 17.72
C TYR A 102 -1.49 -12.12 19.16
N GLU A 103 -0.41 -11.56 19.70
CA GLU A 103 -0.39 -10.88 21.01
C GLU A 103 -0.73 -9.37 20.87
N GLY A 104 -0.99 -8.89 19.65
CA GLY A 104 -1.26 -7.48 19.35
C GLY A 104 -0.01 -6.60 19.33
N SER A 105 1.18 -7.20 19.42
CA SER A 105 2.44 -6.48 19.35
C SER A 105 2.72 -6.02 17.91
N ARG A 106 3.24 -4.80 17.79
CA ARG A 106 3.48 -4.14 16.50
C ARG A 106 4.82 -4.56 15.93
N LYS A 107 4.81 -5.11 14.73
CA LYS A 107 6.02 -5.45 13.96
C LYS A 107 6.14 -4.54 12.75
N LEU A 108 7.27 -3.84 12.62
CA LEU A 108 7.57 -3.06 11.42
C LEU A 108 7.79 -4.02 10.24
N VAL A 109 6.99 -3.86 9.18
CA VAL A 109 6.99 -4.75 8.01
C VAL A 109 7.40 -4.04 6.72
N PHE A 110 7.17 -2.73 6.62
CA PHE A 110 7.74 -1.93 5.54
C PHE A 110 7.96 -0.47 5.93
N SER A 111 8.82 0.21 5.18
CA SER A 111 8.99 1.66 5.18
C SER A 111 8.87 2.22 3.78
N LEU A 112 8.25 3.39 3.60
CA LEU A 112 8.13 4.08 2.32
C LEU A 112 8.70 5.49 2.44
N LYS A 113 9.56 5.89 1.51
CA LYS A 113 10.17 7.23 1.48
C LYS A 113 9.39 8.12 0.51
N GLU A 114 8.88 9.25 1.00
CA GLU A 114 8.26 10.27 0.14
C GLU A 114 9.31 10.91 -0.79
N PRO A 115 8.90 11.44 -1.96
CA PRO A 115 9.76 12.24 -2.82
C PRO A 115 10.29 13.45 -2.05
N SER A 116 11.59 13.73 -2.13
CA SER A 116 12.16 14.93 -1.48
C SER A 116 11.98 16.15 -2.38
N SER A 117 11.24 17.16 -1.92
CA SER A 117 11.04 18.41 -2.67
C SER A 117 12.33 19.21 -2.93
N CYS A 118 13.42 18.95 -2.18
CA CYS A 118 14.66 19.73 -2.24
C CYS A 118 15.74 19.15 -3.18
N LEU A 119 15.60 17.91 -3.66
CA LEU A 119 16.61 17.26 -4.52
C LEU A 119 15.97 16.88 -5.85
N VAL A 120 16.16 17.74 -6.85
CA VAL A 120 15.68 17.59 -8.25
C VAL A 120 16.06 16.23 -8.88
N ARG A 121 17.06 15.54 -8.34
CA ARG A 121 17.65 14.33 -8.92
C ARG A 121 16.99 13.00 -8.50
N ASN A 122 16.08 12.96 -7.51
CA ASN A 122 15.48 11.69 -7.10
C ASN A 122 14.07 11.82 -6.47
N ASN A 123 13.03 11.89 -7.32
CA ASN A 123 11.62 11.93 -6.91
C ASN A 123 10.97 10.55 -6.79
N ALA A 124 11.74 9.46 -6.86
CA ALA A 124 11.18 8.11 -6.80
C ALA A 124 10.62 7.80 -5.41
N ILE A 125 9.38 7.30 -5.36
CA ILE A 125 8.80 6.72 -4.15
C ILE A 125 9.29 5.29 -4.04
N ARG A 126 10.09 5.02 -3.01
CA ARG A 126 10.72 3.72 -2.77
C ARG A 126 10.23 3.10 -1.49
N ILE A 127 10.02 1.79 -1.54
CA ILE A 127 9.54 0.97 -0.43
C ILE A 127 10.64 -0.02 -0.05
N SER A 128 10.77 -0.26 1.25
CA SER A 128 11.70 -1.24 1.80
C SER A 128 10.96 -2.16 2.76
N ILE A 129 11.22 -3.45 2.66
CA ILE A 129 10.66 -4.47 3.55
C ILE A 129 11.52 -4.56 4.80
N GLU A 130 10.86 -4.73 5.94
CA GLU A 130 11.47 -4.71 7.26
C GLU A 130 11.16 -6.01 8.04
N PRO A 131 12.08 -6.46 8.91
CA PRO A 131 13.43 -5.93 9.12
C PRO A 131 14.37 -6.26 7.95
N ARG A 132 15.21 -5.30 7.53
CA ARG A 132 16.23 -5.55 6.50
C ARG A 132 17.23 -6.63 6.92
N ARG A 133 17.44 -7.65 6.08
CA ARG A 133 18.37 -8.77 6.33
C ARG A 133 19.85 -8.45 6.03
N SER A 134 20.14 -7.48 5.14
CA SER A 134 21.50 -7.09 4.73
C SER A 134 21.53 -5.60 4.36
N ARG A 135 22.63 -4.90 4.66
CA ARG A 135 22.74 -3.43 4.58
C ARG A 135 23.59 -2.98 3.39
N ARG A 136 22.96 -2.37 2.38
CA ARG A 136 23.49 -1.13 1.77
C ARG A 136 22.51 -0.01 2.00
N ASP A 137 23.02 1.14 2.44
CA ASP A 137 22.19 2.33 2.55
C ASP A 137 21.71 2.73 1.14
N GLY A 138 20.42 3.02 1.01
CA GLY A 138 19.77 3.32 -0.28
C GLY A 138 19.21 2.14 -1.06
N ASP A 139 19.38 0.89 -0.61
CA ASP A 139 18.72 -0.28 -1.22
C ASP A 139 17.20 -0.23 -1.01
N TRP A 140 16.43 -0.70 -1.97
CA TRP A 140 14.95 -0.67 -1.97
C TRP A 140 14.41 -1.96 -2.59
N ASP A 141 13.27 -2.44 -2.06
CA ASP A 141 12.65 -3.69 -2.50
C ASP A 141 11.62 -3.43 -3.60
N PHE A 142 10.93 -2.29 -3.51
CA PHE A 142 9.97 -1.85 -4.52
C PHE A 142 10.08 -0.35 -4.82
N GLU A 143 9.67 0.03 -6.01
CA GLU A 143 9.58 1.42 -6.47
C GLU A 143 8.20 1.66 -7.10
N ILE A 144 7.67 2.89 -6.96
CA ILE A 144 6.46 3.31 -7.66
C ILE A 144 6.86 3.96 -8.98
N LYS A 145 6.27 3.48 -10.07
CA LYS A 145 6.40 4.05 -11.42
C LYS A 145 5.06 4.61 -11.89
N GLY A 146 5.11 5.61 -12.77
CA GLY A 146 3.91 6.25 -13.33
C GLY A 146 3.33 7.34 -12.42
N TYR A 147 2.04 7.64 -12.60
CA TYR A 147 1.34 8.74 -11.96
C TYR A 147 0.04 8.28 -11.28
N PHE A 148 0.04 8.27 -9.94
CA PHE A 148 -1.08 7.76 -9.14
C PHE A 148 -2.39 8.58 -9.29
N PRO A 149 -2.39 9.93 -9.32
CA PRO A 149 -3.62 10.70 -9.51
C PRO A 149 -4.31 10.39 -10.85
N GLY A 150 -3.56 10.06 -11.90
CA GLY A 150 -4.12 9.60 -13.18
C GLY A 150 -4.56 8.14 -13.20
N ARG A 151 -4.43 7.43 -12.07
CA ARG A 151 -4.62 5.97 -11.94
C ARG A 151 -3.85 5.20 -13.02
N ASP A 152 -2.63 5.65 -13.31
CA ASP A 152 -1.72 5.07 -14.29
C ASP A 152 -0.35 4.89 -13.64
N CYS A 153 -0.28 3.96 -12.68
CA CYS A 153 0.95 3.71 -11.92
C CYS A 153 1.08 2.24 -11.54
N SER A 154 2.30 1.83 -11.24
CA SER A 154 2.63 0.44 -10.92
C SER A 154 3.60 0.37 -9.76
N ILE A 155 3.45 -0.67 -8.94
CA ILE A 155 4.46 -1.10 -7.98
C ILE A 155 5.38 -2.07 -8.73
N VAL A 156 6.67 -1.76 -8.79
CA VAL A 156 7.69 -2.60 -9.42
C VAL A 156 8.68 -3.11 -8.37
N ASP A 157 9.12 -4.36 -8.51
CA ASP A 157 10.19 -4.92 -7.67
C ASP A 157 11.57 -4.37 -8.08
N ASN A 158 12.60 -4.73 -7.30
CA ASN A 158 13.98 -4.34 -7.56
C ASN A 158 14.59 -4.92 -8.86
N SER A 159 13.93 -5.90 -9.47
CA SER A 159 14.31 -6.51 -10.75
C SER A 159 13.59 -5.85 -11.93
N GLY A 160 12.71 -4.87 -11.66
CA GLY A 160 11.93 -4.15 -12.67
C GLY A 160 10.64 -4.84 -13.08
N ASN A 161 10.23 -5.93 -12.41
CA ASN A 161 8.97 -6.60 -12.70
C ASN A 161 7.81 -5.84 -12.07
N ILE A 162 6.71 -5.68 -12.81
CA ILE A 162 5.46 -5.13 -12.26
C ILE A 162 4.82 -6.19 -11.35
N VAL A 163 4.68 -5.86 -10.06
CA VAL A 163 4.03 -6.73 -9.06
C VAL A 163 2.57 -6.34 -8.82
N ALA A 164 2.24 -5.06 -9.00
CA ALA A 164 0.87 -4.57 -9.00
C ALA A 164 0.71 -3.40 -9.98
N GLN A 165 -0.41 -3.37 -10.69
CA GLN A 165 -0.79 -2.31 -11.62
C GLN A 165 -2.07 -1.62 -11.15
N ILE A 166 -2.02 -0.30 -11.03
CA ILE A 166 -3.18 0.55 -10.78
C ILE A 166 -3.63 1.12 -12.12
N GLY A 167 -4.92 0.99 -12.43
CA GLY A 167 -5.49 1.39 -13.71
C GLY A 167 -6.84 2.09 -13.56
N ALA A 168 -7.06 3.15 -14.34
CA ALA A 168 -8.40 3.67 -14.59
C ALA A 168 -9.26 2.61 -15.30
N ARG A 169 -10.54 2.49 -14.93
CA ARG A 169 -11.46 1.60 -15.63
C ARG A 169 -11.89 2.25 -16.96
N LYS A 170 -11.39 1.74 -18.08
CA LYS A 170 -11.67 2.29 -19.43
C LYS A 170 -13.17 2.31 -19.76
N GLU A 171 -13.92 1.31 -19.31
CA GLU A 171 -15.37 1.16 -19.53
C GLU A 171 -16.23 2.02 -18.57
N ALA A 172 -15.64 2.64 -17.54
CA ALA A 172 -16.40 3.47 -16.60
C ALA A 172 -16.64 4.91 -17.10
N LYS A 173 -16.01 5.31 -18.22
CA LYS A 173 -16.17 6.66 -18.78
C LYS A 173 -17.57 6.96 -19.33
N GLU A 174 -18.35 5.93 -19.70
CA GLU A 174 -19.68 6.14 -20.31
C GLU A 174 -20.86 5.92 -19.35
N VAL A 175 -20.66 5.24 -18.21
CA VAL A 175 -21.80 4.81 -17.35
C VAL A 175 -21.61 5.17 -15.86
N MET A 176 -20.41 5.54 -15.39
CA MET A 176 -20.18 5.80 -13.96
C MET A 176 -19.81 7.27 -13.71
N THR A 177 -20.61 7.92 -12.89
CA THR A 177 -20.57 9.36 -12.58
C THR A 177 -19.41 9.79 -11.69
N SER A 178 -18.43 8.94 -11.39
CA SER A 178 -17.46 9.25 -10.33
C SER A 178 -16.04 8.75 -10.64
N ASN A 179 -15.10 9.69 -10.60
CA ASN A 179 -13.65 9.47 -10.63
C ASN A 179 -13.13 8.70 -9.39
N ASP A 180 -14.02 8.17 -8.54
CA ASP A 180 -13.75 7.50 -7.26
C ASP A 180 -13.49 5.98 -7.42
N LEU A 181 -13.54 5.46 -8.66
CA LEU A 181 -13.41 4.04 -8.97
C LEU A 181 -12.20 3.75 -9.86
N TYR A 182 -11.37 2.81 -9.43
CA TYR A 182 -10.26 2.30 -10.23
C TYR A 182 -10.01 0.83 -9.92
N HIS A 183 -9.22 0.15 -10.75
CA HIS A 183 -8.89 -1.25 -10.54
C HIS A 183 -7.41 -1.42 -10.20
N VAL A 184 -7.13 -2.51 -9.47
CA VAL A 184 -5.78 -2.91 -9.10
C VAL A 184 -5.60 -4.37 -9.51
N VAL A 185 -4.60 -4.64 -10.34
CA VAL A 185 -4.20 -5.98 -10.73
C VAL A 185 -2.98 -6.37 -9.93
N VAL A 186 -3.05 -7.47 -9.19
CA VAL A 186 -1.95 -7.98 -8.36
C VAL A 186 -1.46 -9.31 -8.93
N LYS A 187 -0.13 -9.43 -9.12
CA LYS A 187 0.49 -10.65 -9.66
C LYS A 187 0.42 -11.83 -8.67
N PRO A 188 0.49 -13.08 -9.17
CA PRO A 188 0.56 -14.26 -8.32
C PRO A 188 1.66 -14.16 -7.25
N GLY A 189 1.40 -14.66 -6.06
CA GLY A 189 2.33 -14.72 -4.93
C GLY A 189 2.56 -13.38 -4.20
N ILE A 190 2.11 -12.27 -4.76
CA ILE A 190 2.27 -10.95 -4.13
C ILE A 190 1.24 -10.75 -3.02
N ASP A 191 1.72 -10.27 -1.87
CA ASP A 191 0.91 -9.99 -0.70
C ASP A 191 -0.03 -8.79 -0.97
N GLN A 192 -1.33 -9.08 -1.06
CA GLN A 192 -2.35 -8.09 -1.40
C GLN A 192 -2.52 -7.04 -0.30
N ALA A 193 -2.40 -7.42 0.98
CA ALA A 193 -2.51 -6.49 2.10
C ALA A 193 -1.35 -5.49 2.08
N PHE A 194 -0.14 -5.93 1.75
CA PHE A 194 1.00 -5.03 1.50
C PHE A 194 0.71 -4.05 0.35
N VAL A 195 0.21 -4.54 -0.79
CA VAL A 195 -0.12 -3.69 -1.95
C VAL A 195 -1.11 -2.60 -1.56
N PHE A 196 -2.22 -2.94 -0.89
CA PHE A 196 -3.21 -1.95 -0.48
C PHE A 196 -2.73 -1.02 0.64
N GLY A 197 -1.81 -1.48 1.50
CA GLY A 197 -1.11 -0.62 2.44
C GLY A 197 -0.23 0.43 1.74
N VAL A 198 0.46 0.06 0.67
CA VAL A 198 1.23 1.02 -0.15
C VAL A 198 0.30 2.00 -0.87
N ILE A 199 -0.80 1.51 -1.45
CA ILE A 199 -1.81 2.37 -2.11
C ILE A 199 -2.42 3.36 -1.12
N ALA A 200 -2.69 2.96 0.12
CA ALA A 200 -3.16 3.86 1.18
C ALA A 200 -2.22 5.04 1.42
N VAL A 201 -0.90 4.79 1.39
CA VAL A 201 0.11 5.84 1.52
C VAL A 201 0.15 6.75 0.30
N LEU A 202 0.03 6.19 -0.91
CA LEU A 202 0.01 6.99 -2.14
C LEU A 202 -1.21 7.93 -2.17
N ASP A 203 -2.38 7.38 -1.89
CA ASP A 203 -3.63 8.13 -1.77
C ASP A 203 -3.46 9.32 -0.79
N TYR A 204 -2.83 9.10 0.37
CA TYR A 204 -2.55 10.18 1.32
C TYR A 204 -1.56 11.21 0.76
N ILE A 205 -0.44 10.77 0.17
CA ILE A 205 0.62 11.66 -0.35
C ILE A 205 0.05 12.61 -1.40
N TYR A 206 -0.78 12.10 -2.30
CA TYR A 206 -1.40 12.87 -3.37
C TYR A 206 -2.64 13.67 -2.92
N GLY A 207 -3.07 13.52 -1.67
CA GLY A 207 -4.18 14.28 -1.10
C GLY A 207 -5.55 13.85 -1.59
N GLU A 208 -5.68 12.56 -1.86
CA GLU A 208 -6.91 11.89 -2.23
C GLU A 208 -7.70 11.51 -0.94
N SER A 209 -8.48 10.43 -0.98
CA SER A 209 -9.50 10.08 0.00
C SER A 209 -9.04 9.85 1.45
N THR A 210 -7.79 9.47 1.69
CA THR A 210 -7.26 9.09 3.00
C THR A 210 -6.69 10.25 3.80
N ARG A 211 -6.63 11.46 3.22
CA ARG A 211 -5.99 12.63 3.82
C ARG A 211 -6.96 13.49 4.64
N CYS A 212 -6.36 14.27 5.54
CA CYS A 212 -6.89 15.37 6.32
C CYS A 212 -5.70 16.34 6.51
#